data_AF-A0A926C6X4-F1
#
_entry.id   AF-A0A926C6X4-F1
#
_cell.length_a   1.000
_cell.length_b   1.000
_cell.length_c   1.000
_cell.angle_alpha   90.00
_cell.angle_beta   90.00
_cell.angle_gamma   90.00
#
_symmetry.space_group_name_H-M   'P 1'
#
loop_
_entity.id
_entity.type
_entity.pdbx_description
1 polymer ?
#
loop_
_entity_poly.entity_id
_entity_poly.type
_entity_poly.pdbx_seq_one_letter_code
_entity_poly.pdbx_strand_id
1 'polypeptide(L)' 'PYFDGDQNPPPEATGKIAVPTGVAIFPKDIVPAPREFAERFYDVQRWTEMPRGGHFAALEEPELLAEDLRTFFRPLR' A
#
# COMPACT_ATOMS: atom_id res chain seq x y z
N PRO A 1 -31.13 -6.89 9.01
CA PRO A 1 -30.99 -5.46 8.63
C PRO A 1 -29.65 -5.25 7.91
N TYR A 2 -29.71 -5.09 6.59
CA TYR A 2 -28.54 -4.75 5.77
C TYR A 2 -28.22 -3.28 6.03
N PHE A 3 -27.06 -2.99 6.62
CA PHE A 3 -26.60 -1.62 6.81
C PHE A 3 -26.06 -1.13 5.46
N ASP A 4 -26.86 -0.34 4.74
CA ASP A 4 -26.37 0.44 3.62
C ASP A 4 -25.36 1.47 4.16
N GLY A 5 -24.15 1.48 3.59
CA GLY A 5 -23.04 2.37 3.98
C GLY A 5 -23.29 3.86 3.72
N ASP A 6 -24.53 4.23 3.41
CA ASP A 6 -25.00 5.56 3.02
C ASP A 6 -24.97 6.60 4.16
N GLN A 7 -24.55 6.17 5.36
CA GLN A 7 -24.33 7.04 6.52
C GLN A 7 -22.87 7.49 6.67
N ASN A 8 -21.97 6.96 5.83
CA ASN A 8 -20.61 7.49 5.81
C ASN A 8 -20.61 8.69 4.87
N PRO A 9 -20.41 9.93 5.35
CA PRO A 9 -20.20 11.05 4.43
C PRO A 9 -19.08 10.65 3.47
N PRO A 10 -19.18 10.98 2.16
CA PRO A 10 -18.05 10.77 1.28
C PRO A 10 -16.85 11.39 1.98
N PRO A 11 -15.69 10.68 2.07
CA PRO A 11 -14.52 11.27 2.66
C PRO A 11 -14.39 12.65 2.00
N GLU A 12 -14.41 13.71 2.83
CA GLU A 12 -14.12 15.05 2.34
C GLU A 12 -12.91 14.93 1.44
N ALA A 13 -12.82 15.71 0.37
CA ALA A 13 -11.68 15.64 -0.56
C ALA A 13 -10.39 16.03 0.17
N THR A 14 -9.90 15.14 1.02
CA THR A 14 -8.66 15.18 1.73
C THR A 14 -7.65 15.08 0.62
N GLY A 15 -6.94 16.18 0.38
CA GLY A 15 -5.92 16.25 -0.66
C GLY A 15 -4.91 15.12 -0.53
N LYS A 16 -4.02 15.01 -1.52
CA LYS A 16 -2.95 14.01 -1.55
C LYS A 16 -2.25 13.88 -0.19
N ILE A 17 -2.15 12.65 0.31
CA ILE A 17 -1.42 12.34 1.55
C ILE A 17 0.07 12.60 1.30
N ALA A 18 0.59 13.63 1.96
CA ALA A 18 1.95 14.13 1.78
C ALA A 18 3.02 13.39 2.60
N VAL A 19 2.62 12.42 3.43
CA VAL A 19 3.58 11.60 4.19
C VAL A 19 4.27 10.63 3.23
N PRO A 20 5.61 10.49 3.29
CA PRO A 20 6.35 9.51 2.50
C PRO A 20 5.71 8.13 2.56
N THR A 21 5.40 7.55 1.40
CA THR A 21 4.68 6.29 1.29
C THR A 21 5.50 5.28 0.49
N GLY A 22 5.66 4.07 1.03
CA GLY A 22 6.23 2.93 0.33
C GLY A 22 5.14 1.92 -0.02
N VAL A 23 5.19 1.35 -1.23
CA VAL A 23 4.24 0.35 -1.72
C VAL A 23 4.99 -0.91 -2.19
N ALA A 24 4.61 -2.05 -1.63
CA ALA A 24 5.09 -3.37 -2.03
C ALA A 24 3.95 -4.15 -2.71
N ILE A 25 4.13 -4.52 -3.98
CA ILE A 25 3.14 -5.24 -4.78
C ILE A 25 3.51 -6.73 -4.82
N PHE A 26 2.65 -7.56 -4.25
CA PHE A 26 2.80 -9.01 -4.26
C PHE A 26 1.97 -9.63 -5.39
N PRO A 27 2.52 -10.58 -6.19
CA PRO A 27 1.89 -11.04 -7.43
C PRO A 27 0.61 -11.86 -7.24
N LYS A 28 0.36 -12.40 -6.03
CA LYS A 28 -0.86 -13.16 -5.69
C LYS A 28 -1.79 -12.41 -4.72
N ASP A 29 -1.61 -11.09 -4.60
CA ASP A 29 -2.56 -10.25 -3.85
C ASP A 29 -3.88 -10.10 -4.63
N ILE A 30 -4.96 -9.81 -3.92
CA ILE A 30 -6.34 -9.82 -4.43
C ILE A 30 -6.50 -8.81 -5.57
N VAL A 31 -5.95 -7.60 -5.41
CA VAL A 31 -5.95 -6.56 -6.43
C VAL A 31 -4.63 -5.79 -6.37
N PRO A 32 -3.64 -6.10 -7.23
CA PRO A 32 -2.48 -5.25 -7.37
C PRO A 32 -2.92 -3.91 -7.97
N ALA A 33 -2.92 -2.85 -7.15
CA ALA A 33 -3.28 -1.52 -7.62
C ALA A 33 -2.23 -1.00 -8.63
N PRO A 34 -2.64 -0.37 -9.74
CA PRO A 34 -1.70 0.32 -10.63
C PRO A 34 -0.95 1.43 -9.89
N ARG A 35 0.30 1.67 -10.28
CA ARG A 35 1.15 2.69 -9.65
C ARG A 35 0.55 4.09 -9.75
N GLU A 36 -0.02 4.41 -10.91
CA GLU A 36 -0.66 5.70 -11.19
C GLU A 36 -1.84 5.96 -10.26
N PHE A 37 -2.53 4.90 -9.82
CA PHE A 37 -3.61 5.02 -8.85
C PHE A 37 -3.07 5.41 -7.48
N ALA A 38 -2.01 4.76 -7.01
CA ALA A 38 -1.38 5.11 -5.73
C ALA A 38 -0.80 6.54 -5.74
N GLU A 39 -0.12 6.94 -6.81
CA GLU A 39 0.51 8.26 -6.92
C GLU A 39 -0.50 9.42 -6.96
N ARG A 40 -1.76 9.13 -7.31
CA ARG A 40 -2.87 10.10 -7.26
C ARG A 40 -3.23 10.50 -5.83
N PHE A 41 -3.08 9.57 -4.87
CA PHE A 41 -3.52 9.75 -3.49
C PHE A 41 -2.37 9.89 -2.49
N TYR A 42 -1.17 9.40 -2.80
CA TYR A 42 -0.05 9.31 -1.86
C TYR A 42 1.26 9.87 -2.43
N ASP A 43 2.13 10.41 -1.57
CA ASP A 43 3.52 10.70 -1.89
C ASP A 43 4.36 9.40 -1.94
N VAL A 44 4.26 8.67 -3.05
CA VAL A 44 4.95 7.39 -3.25
C VAL A 44 6.45 7.63 -3.44
N GLN A 45 7.25 7.32 -2.42
CA GLN A 45 8.71 7.43 -2.43
C GLN A 45 9.39 6.10 -2.77
N ARG A 46 8.67 4.98 -2.63
CA ARG A 46 9.16 3.64 -2.99
C ARG A 46 8.04 2.81 -3.59
N TRP A 47 8.33 2.17 -4.72
CA TRP A 47 7.47 1.17 -5.37
C TRP A 47 8.30 -0.09 -5.56
N THR A 48 7.83 -1.24 -5.11
CA THR A 48 8.56 -2.51 -5.20
C THR A 48 7.63 -3.62 -5.64
N GLU A 49 7.94 -4.23 -6.78
CA GLU A 49 7.23 -5.41 -7.28
C GLU A 49 7.96 -6.66 -6.77
N MET A 50 7.26 -7.45 -5.97
CA MET A 50 7.82 -8.63 -5.31
C MET A 50 7.81 -9.83 -6.25
N PRO A 51 8.82 -10.71 -6.20
CA PRO A 51 8.91 -11.86 -7.09
C PRO A 51 7.90 -12.98 -6.76
N ARG A 52 7.34 -13.01 -5.54
CA ARG A 52 6.41 -14.04 -5.04
C ARG A 52 5.66 -13.54 -3.78
N GLY A 53 4.71 -14.33 -3.30
CA GLY A 53 3.82 -14.02 -2.16
C GLY A 53 2.46 -13.47 -2.61
N GLY A 54 1.57 -13.26 -1.65
CA GLY A 54 0.18 -12.85 -1.88
C GLY A 54 -0.37 -11.92 -0.81
N HIS A 55 -1.68 -12.02 -0.58
CA HIS A 55 -2.44 -11.12 0.28
C HIS A 55 -1.91 -11.06 1.72
N PHE A 56 -1.39 -12.17 2.24
CA PHE A 56 -0.85 -12.24 3.59
C PHE A 56 0.68 -12.12 3.55
N ALA A 57 1.21 -11.07 2.90
CA ALA A 57 2.64 -10.85 2.68
C ALA A 57 3.53 -11.08 3.91
N ALA A 58 3.11 -10.63 5.09
CA ALA A 58 3.85 -10.82 6.34
C ALA A 58 3.93 -12.28 6.81
N LEU A 59 2.97 -13.12 6.41
CA LEU A 59 2.93 -14.55 6.70
C LEU A 59 3.58 -15.37 5.58
N GLU A 60 3.33 -15.01 4.32
CA GLU A 60 3.79 -15.74 3.15
C GLU A 60 5.27 -15.49 2.84
N GLU A 61 5.73 -14.25 2.97
CA GLU A 61 7.09 -13.82 2.59
C GLU A 61 7.65 -12.81 3.62
N PRO A 62 7.81 -13.22 4.89
CA PRO A 62 8.21 -12.32 5.98
C PRO A 62 9.55 -11.63 5.72
N GLU A 63 10.54 -12.33 5.14
CA GLU A 63 11.84 -11.75 4.84
C GLU A 63 11.77 -10.69 3.74
N LEU A 64 11.02 -10.95 2.66
CA LEU A 64 10.86 -9.97 1.57
C LEU A 64 10.19 -8.70 2.07
N LEU A 65 9.12 -8.83 2.86
CA LEU A 65 8.44 -7.68 3.44
C LEU A 65 9.35 -6.93 4.43
N ALA A 66 10.05 -7.64 5.31
CA ALA A 66 10.92 -7.03 6.31
C ALA A 66 12.10 -6.28 5.68
N GLU A 67 12.69 -6.83 4.61
CA GLU A 67 13.75 -6.16 3.87
C GLU A 67 13.25 -4.88 3.19
N ASP A 68 12.06 -4.92 2.60
CA ASP A 68 11.45 -3.76 1.96
C ASP A 68 11.19 -2.63 2.96
N LEU A 69 10.60 -2.96 4.11
CA LEU A 69 10.37 -2.01 5.20
C LEU A 69 11.68 -1.40 5.70
N ARG A 70 12.71 -2.23 5.94
CA ARG A 70 14.03 -1.74 6.37
C ARG A 70 14.65 -0.81 5.34
N THR A 71 14.49 -1.12 4.05
CA THR A 71 15.02 -0.31 2.95
C THR A 71 14.29 1.02 2.86
N PHE A 72 12.96 1.02 2.96
CA PHE A 72 12.14 2.22 2.95
C PHE A 72 12.46 3.17 4.12
N PHE A 73 12.56 2.63 5.34
CA PHE A 73 12.78 3.46 6.52
C PHE A 73 14.24 3.88 6.72
N ARG A 74 15.22 3.24 6.09
CA ARG A 74 16.65 3.59 6.25
C ARG A 74 16.96 5.07 5.97
N PRO A 75 16.48 5.70 4.87
CA PRO A 75 16.68 7.13 4.64
C PRO A 75 15.80 8.06 5.51
N LEU A 76 14.85 7.53 6.29
CA LEU A 76 13.89 8.31 7.10
C LEU A 76 14.23 8.31 8.60
N ARG A 77 15.38 7.75 9.00
CA ARG A 77 15.86 7.67 10.39
C ARG A 77 16.69 8.88 10.78
#